data_AF-A0A1Y3EHX5-F1
#
_entry.id   AF-A0A1Y3EHX5-F1
#
_cell.length_a   1.000
_cell.length_b   1.000
_cell.length_c   1.000
_cell.angle_alpha   90.00
_cell.angle_beta   90.00
_cell.angle_gamma   90.00
#
_symmetry.space_group_name_H-M   'P 1'
#
loop_
_entity.id
_entity.type
_entity.pdbx_description
1 polymer ?
#
loop_
_entity_poly.entity_id
_entity_poly.type
_entity_poly.pdbx_seq_one_letter_code
_entity_poly.pdbx_strand_id
1 'polypeptide(L)'
;VNECESSDLNDCSPNAVCIDTARSYRCHCKEDFVDHSADPLYRSGQINECEQGQHDCSPNARCIDEDEGYTCHCLPGFVDRSDSPLNLPGRVCLKEPSVLMDSSCSISDINSCDKKKNEICRMVNGQPVCVCPEPYQRNPDNDRCTVIDECHYPELNDCSSNAYCSDKIDGYTCLCKESFVD
;
A
#
# COMPACT_ATOMS: atom_id res chain seq x y z
N VAL A 1 3.07 -7.90 -26.00
CA VAL A 1 3.17 -8.71 -27.24
C VAL A 1 1.87 -8.48 -27.98
N ASN A 2 1.87 -8.48 -29.31
CA ASN A 2 0.64 -8.33 -30.07
C ASN A 2 0.28 -9.68 -30.67
N GLU A 3 -0.68 -10.37 -30.06
CA GLU A 3 -1.10 -11.70 -30.49
C GLU A 3 -1.88 -11.67 -31.82
N CYS A 4 -2.33 -10.50 -32.27
CA CYS A 4 -2.99 -10.33 -33.56
C CYS A 4 -2.00 -10.19 -34.73
N GLU A 5 -0.69 -10.08 -34.48
CA GLU A 5 0.32 -10.04 -35.55
C GLU A 5 0.62 -11.41 -36.16
N SER A 6 0.28 -12.51 -35.48
CA SER A 6 0.47 -13.87 -35.99
C SER A 6 -0.70 -14.77 -35.61
N SER A 7 -1.18 -15.57 -36.56
CA SER A 7 -2.21 -16.58 -36.34
C SER A 7 -1.78 -17.71 -35.40
N ASP A 8 -0.48 -17.86 -35.12
CA ASP A 8 0.01 -18.85 -34.15
C ASP A 8 -0.01 -18.33 -32.71
N LEU A 9 -0.29 -17.03 -32.52
CA LEU A 9 -0.34 -16.39 -31.20
C LEU A 9 -1.78 -16.18 -30.70
N ASN A 10 -2.77 -16.39 -31.56
CA ASN A 10 -4.18 -16.31 -31.22
C ASN A 10 -4.98 -17.51 -31.76
N ASP A 11 -6.09 -17.81 -31.14
CA ASP A 11 -7.02 -18.88 -31.56
C ASP A 11 -8.29 -18.34 -32.22
N CYS A 12 -8.27 -17.10 -32.72
CA CYS A 12 -9.45 -16.47 -33.27
C CYS A 12 -9.98 -17.22 -34.49
N SER A 13 -11.30 -17.43 -34.50
CA SER A 13 -11.99 -17.93 -35.67
C SER A 13 -11.66 -17.07 -36.90
N PRO A 14 -11.52 -17.65 -38.11
CA PRO A 14 -11.36 -16.89 -39.35
C PRO A 14 -12.49 -15.87 -39.60
N ASN A 15 -13.65 -16.07 -38.96
CA ASN A 15 -14.82 -15.18 -39.01
C ASN A 15 -14.86 -14.17 -37.84
N ALA A 16 -13.78 -14.07 -37.07
CA ALA A 16 -13.59 -13.07 -36.03
C ALA A 16 -12.45 -12.11 -36.40
N VAL A 17 -12.43 -10.96 -35.74
CA VAL A 17 -11.39 -9.94 -35.75
C VAL A 17 -10.62 -10.09 -34.44
N CYS A 18 -9.33 -10.32 -34.52
CA CYS A 18 -8.45 -10.27 -33.36
C CYS A 18 -8.26 -8.81 -32.94
N ILE A 19 -8.45 -8.54 -31.65
CA ILE A 19 -8.24 -7.23 -31.03
C ILE A 19 -7.18 -7.42 -29.95
N ASP A 20 -6.02 -6.80 -30.18
CA ASP A 20 -4.93 -6.75 -29.22
C ASP A 20 -5.36 -5.89 -28.01
N THR A 21 -5.07 -6.36 -26.81
CA THR A 21 -5.37 -5.65 -25.56
C THR A 21 -4.07 -5.44 -24.79
N ALA A 22 -4.08 -4.56 -23.80
CA ALA A 22 -2.88 -4.30 -23.01
C ALA A 22 -2.32 -5.55 -22.28
N ARG A 23 -3.15 -6.59 -22.12
CA ARG A 23 -2.86 -7.76 -21.28
C ARG A 23 -2.93 -9.11 -22.02
N SER A 24 -3.52 -9.17 -23.22
CA SER A 24 -3.73 -10.37 -24.06
C SER A 24 -4.37 -9.95 -25.40
N TYR A 25 -5.19 -10.80 -26.01
CA TYR A 25 -6.07 -10.48 -27.15
C TYR A 25 -7.50 -10.96 -26.90
N ARG A 26 -8.44 -10.46 -27.71
CA ARG A 26 -9.80 -11.01 -27.78
C ARG A 26 -10.26 -11.15 -29.23
N CYS A 27 -11.13 -12.11 -29.47
CA CYS A 27 -11.72 -12.35 -30.78
C CYS A 27 -13.13 -11.76 -30.82
N HIS A 28 -13.38 -10.82 -31.73
CA HIS A 28 -14.70 -10.24 -31.95
C HIS A 28 -15.30 -10.73 -33.25
N CYS A 29 -16.51 -11.29 -33.24
CA CYS A 29 -17.15 -11.75 -34.47
C CYS A 29 -17.28 -10.61 -35.50
N LYS A 30 -17.04 -10.90 -36.77
CA LYS A 30 -17.33 -9.97 -37.87
C LYS A 30 -18.84 -9.71 -37.97
N GLU A 31 -19.24 -8.61 -38.59
CA GLU A 31 -20.67 -8.35 -38.87
C GLU A 31 -21.32 -9.55 -39.57
N ASP A 32 -22.55 -9.88 -39.17
CA ASP A 32 -23.33 -11.04 -39.61
C ASP A 32 -22.83 -12.43 -39.14
N PHE A 33 -21.78 -12.50 -38.33
CA PHE A 33 -21.35 -13.74 -37.69
C PHE A 33 -21.72 -13.76 -36.20
N VAL A 34 -22.20 -14.92 -35.76
CA VAL A 34 -22.53 -15.20 -34.36
C VAL A 34 -21.61 -16.29 -33.86
N ASP A 35 -21.07 -16.12 -32.65
CA ASP A 35 -20.26 -17.16 -32.03
C ASP A 35 -21.15 -18.37 -31.67
N HIS A 36 -20.91 -19.47 -32.39
CA HIS A 36 -21.61 -20.74 -32.22
C HIS A 36 -20.78 -21.74 -31.40
N SER A 37 -19.67 -21.33 -30.79
CA SER A 37 -18.89 -22.17 -29.90
C SER A 37 -19.80 -22.88 -28.90
N ALA A 38 -19.58 -24.19 -28.75
CA ALA A 38 -20.35 -25.04 -27.85
C ALA A 38 -20.17 -24.62 -26.38
N ASP A 39 -19.09 -23.89 -26.11
CA ASP A 39 -18.77 -23.31 -24.83
C ASP A 39 -19.43 -21.93 -24.68
N PRO A 40 -20.40 -21.76 -23.77
CA PRO A 40 -21.06 -20.48 -23.51
C PRO A 40 -20.09 -19.38 -23.04
N LEU A 41 -18.90 -19.74 -22.53
CA LEU A 41 -17.91 -18.81 -21.98
C LEU A 41 -17.19 -18.00 -23.07
N TYR A 42 -16.95 -18.59 -24.24
CA TYR A 42 -16.36 -17.89 -25.41
C TYR A 42 -17.30 -16.83 -26.00
N ARG A 43 -18.62 -16.99 -25.82
CA ARG A 43 -19.63 -16.09 -26.39
C ARG A 43 -19.70 -14.71 -25.73
N SER A 44 -19.13 -14.55 -24.53
CA SER A 44 -19.34 -13.36 -23.70
C SER A 44 -18.06 -12.67 -23.20
N GLY A 45 -16.87 -13.22 -23.47
CA GLY A 45 -15.65 -12.72 -22.80
C GLY A 45 -15.65 -12.96 -21.29
N GLN A 46 -16.49 -13.88 -20.79
CA GLN A 46 -16.61 -14.24 -19.38
C GLN A 46 -15.85 -15.54 -19.09
N ILE A 47 -14.63 -15.67 -19.60
CA ILE A 47 -13.77 -16.79 -19.20
C ILE A 47 -13.28 -16.45 -17.80
N ASN A 48 -13.70 -17.22 -16.80
CA ASN A 48 -13.16 -17.03 -15.46
C ASN A 48 -11.79 -17.73 -15.34
N GLU A 49 -10.70 -16.99 -15.55
CA GLU A 49 -9.36 -17.60 -15.52
C GLU A 49 -8.98 -18.09 -14.13
N CYS A 50 -9.58 -17.52 -13.08
CA CYS A 50 -9.38 -17.94 -11.69
C CYS A 50 -9.93 -19.34 -11.41
N GLU A 51 -11.15 -19.66 -11.89
CA GLU A 51 -11.76 -20.99 -11.73
C GLU A 51 -11.13 -22.05 -12.62
N GLN A 52 -10.66 -21.65 -13.80
CA GLN A 52 -10.00 -22.55 -14.75
C GLN A 52 -8.52 -22.78 -14.43
N GLY A 53 -7.96 -22.03 -13.48
CA GLY A 53 -6.53 -22.06 -13.16
C GLY A 53 -5.64 -21.52 -14.30
N GLN A 54 -6.20 -20.73 -15.20
CA GLN A 54 -5.51 -20.12 -16.34
C GLN A 54 -4.91 -18.76 -15.97
N HIS A 55 -4.23 -18.69 -14.82
CA HIS A 55 -3.65 -17.46 -14.30
C HIS A 55 -2.20 -17.64 -13.86
N ASP A 56 -1.44 -16.56 -13.86
CA ASP A 56 -0.04 -16.49 -13.43
C ASP A 56 0.13 -15.81 -12.06
N CYS A 57 -0.94 -15.66 -11.27
CA CYS A 57 -0.86 -15.16 -9.90
C CYS A 57 0.21 -15.89 -9.07
N SER A 58 0.87 -15.16 -8.17
CA SER A 58 1.75 -15.74 -7.16
C SER A 58 1.01 -16.80 -6.33
N PRO A 59 1.67 -17.87 -5.87
CA PRO A 59 1.09 -18.80 -4.90
C PRO A 59 0.62 -18.13 -3.60
N ASN A 60 1.16 -16.94 -3.29
CA ASN A 60 0.76 -16.12 -2.14
C ASN A 60 -0.13 -14.94 -2.54
N ALA A 61 -0.88 -15.06 -3.63
CA ALA A 61 -1.86 -14.09 -4.10
C ALA A 61 -3.23 -14.74 -4.29
N ARG A 62 -4.29 -13.93 -4.18
CA ARG A 62 -5.62 -14.27 -4.67
C ARG A 62 -5.77 -13.84 -6.14
N CYS A 63 -6.35 -14.71 -6.95
CA CYS A 63 -6.84 -14.36 -8.28
C CYS A 63 -8.22 -13.69 -8.15
N ILE A 64 -8.46 -12.67 -8.95
CA ILE A 64 -9.71 -11.92 -9.01
C ILE A 64 -10.11 -11.84 -10.48
N ASP A 65 -11.26 -12.42 -10.80
CA ASP A 65 -11.86 -12.35 -12.12
C ASP A 65 -12.41 -10.95 -12.37
N GLU A 66 -12.15 -10.40 -13.56
CA GLU A 66 -12.60 -9.08 -14.00
C GLU A 66 -13.41 -9.24 -15.30
N ASP A 67 -14.18 -8.21 -15.67
CA ASP A 67 -14.94 -8.21 -16.93
C ASP A 67 -14.00 -8.31 -18.17
N GLU A 68 -12.72 -7.93 -17.99
CA GLU A 68 -11.66 -8.02 -18.98
C GLU A 68 -10.45 -8.80 -18.41
N GLY A 69 -10.60 -10.12 -18.30
CA GLY A 69 -9.56 -11.06 -17.84
C GLY A 69 -9.49 -11.17 -16.32
N TYR A 70 -8.30 -11.23 -15.75
CA TYR A 70 -8.13 -11.36 -14.30
C TYR A 70 -7.03 -10.47 -13.74
N THR A 71 -7.11 -10.14 -12.45
CA THR A 71 -6.05 -9.48 -11.69
C THR A 71 -5.63 -10.32 -10.50
N CYS A 72 -4.45 -10.05 -9.94
CA CYS A 72 -3.95 -10.78 -8.77
C CYS A 72 -3.63 -9.81 -7.64
N HIS A 73 -3.90 -10.22 -6.42
CA HIS A 73 -3.64 -9.42 -5.23
C HIS A 73 -2.92 -10.25 -4.18
N CYS A 74 -1.79 -9.78 -3.67
CA CYS A 74 -1.07 -10.49 -2.61
C CYS A 74 -1.95 -10.73 -1.38
N LEU A 75 -1.77 -11.88 -0.74
CA LEU A 75 -2.44 -12.19 0.52
C LEU A 75 -1.94 -11.26 1.63
N PRO A 76 -2.73 -11.05 2.70
CA PRO A 76 -2.29 -10.26 3.85
C PRO A 76 -0.94 -10.75 4.41
N GLY A 77 -0.02 -9.81 4.66
CA GLY A 77 1.34 -10.11 5.14
C GLY A 77 2.37 -10.38 4.03
N PHE A 78 1.96 -10.29 2.77
CA PHE A 78 2.83 -10.35 1.60
C PHE A 78 2.84 -9.02 0.87
N VAL A 79 3.99 -8.63 0.33
CA VAL A 79 4.16 -7.43 -0.48
C VAL A 79 4.44 -7.83 -1.92
N ASP A 80 3.83 -7.07 -2.81
CA ASP A 80 4.02 -7.19 -4.24
C ASP A 80 5.40 -6.66 -4.65
N ARG A 81 6.22 -7.55 -5.19
CA ARG A 81 7.56 -7.30 -5.72
C ARG A 81 7.64 -7.67 -7.21
N SER A 82 6.50 -7.70 -7.90
CA SER A 82 6.44 -7.95 -9.34
C SER A 82 7.22 -6.86 -10.09
N ASP A 83 7.81 -7.17 -11.25
CA ASP A 83 8.56 -6.19 -12.04
C ASP A 83 7.69 -5.03 -12.55
N SER A 84 6.38 -5.24 -12.64
CA SER A 84 5.40 -4.24 -13.07
C SER A 84 4.14 -4.26 -12.20
N PRO A 85 4.20 -3.83 -10.92
CA PRO A 85 3.09 -3.95 -9.97
C PRO A 85 1.82 -3.19 -10.40
N LEU A 86 1.96 -2.16 -11.23
CA LEU A 86 0.82 -1.36 -11.72
C LEU A 86 0.01 -2.09 -12.80
N ASN A 87 0.66 -2.92 -13.62
CA ASN A 87 0.04 -3.58 -14.78
C ASN A 87 -0.16 -5.08 -14.55
N LEU A 88 0.73 -5.70 -13.78
CA LEU A 88 0.76 -7.12 -13.44
C LEU A 88 0.97 -7.26 -11.92
N PRO A 89 0.00 -6.81 -11.11
CA PRO A 89 0.09 -6.95 -9.67
C PRO A 89 0.08 -8.42 -9.25
N GLY A 90 0.64 -8.71 -8.07
CA GLY A 90 0.48 -9.99 -7.39
C GLY A 90 1.12 -11.20 -8.07
N ARG A 91 2.08 -11.02 -9.00
CA ARG A 91 2.84 -12.11 -9.64
C ARG A 91 4.00 -12.58 -8.78
N VAL A 92 4.59 -11.66 -8.02
CA VAL A 92 5.64 -11.95 -7.04
C VAL A 92 5.24 -11.40 -5.69
N CYS A 93 4.62 -12.24 -4.86
CA CYS A 93 4.25 -11.90 -3.49
C CYS A 93 5.24 -12.52 -2.51
N LEU A 94 6.10 -11.67 -1.93
CA LEU A 94 7.08 -12.08 -0.94
C LEU A 94 6.56 -11.76 0.45
N LYS A 95 6.74 -12.70 1.39
CA LYS A 95 6.41 -12.45 2.79
C LYS A 95 7.31 -11.32 3.24
N GLU A 96 6.73 -10.22 3.69
CA GLU A 96 7.54 -9.21 4.35
C GLU A 96 8.21 -9.88 5.55
N PRO A 97 9.55 -9.88 5.66
CA PRO A 97 10.11 -10.06 6.98
C PRO A 97 9.47 -8.98 7.85
N SER A 98 8.97 -9.34 9.03
CA SER A 98 8.37 -8.43 10.02
C SER A 98 9.38 -7.40 10.59
N VAL A 99 10.29 -6.91 9.75
CA VAL A 99 11.53 -6.23 10.07
C VAL A 99 11.79 -5.13 9.04
N LEU A 100 10.75 -4.36 8.70
CA LEU A 100 10.88 -3.04 8.10
C LEU A 100 9.83 -2.10 8.71
N MET A 101 9.74 -2.08 10.04
CA MET A 101 9.68 -0.78 10.69
C MET A 101 11.14 -0.36 10.82
N ASP A 102 11.47 0.78 10.21
CA ASP A 102 12.77 1.41 10.28
C ASP A 102 13.39 1.23 11.68
N SER A 103 14.44 0.40 11.76
CA SER A 103 15.15 0.10 13.00
C SER A 103 16.00 1.30 13.48
N SER A 104 15.93 2.43 12.78
CA SER A 104 16.43 3.69 13.27
C SER A 104 15.29 4.45 13.92
N CYS A 105 15.59 5.10 15.04
CA CYS A 105 14.76 6.18 15.55
C CYS A 105 14.68 7.26 14.46
N SER A 106 13.71 7.15 13.54
CA SER A 106 13.58 8.06 12.41
C SER A 106 13.25 9.42 12.97
N ILE A 107 14.22 10.33 12.95
CA ILE A 107 14.07 11.75 13.33
C ILE A 107 12.95 12.44 12.52
N SER A 108 12.47 11.80 11.45
CA SER A 108 11.38 12.27 10.60
C SER A 108 9.99 11.80 11.05
N ASP A 109 9.91 10.82 11.95
CA ASP A 109 8.66 10.28 12.47
C ASP A 109 8.38 10.84 13.86
N ILE A 110 7.66 11.96 13.90
CA ILE A 110 7.13 12.61 15.11
C ILE A 110 6.15 11.72 15.92
N ASN A 111 5.95 10.46 15.49
CA ASN A 111 4.96 9.49 16.02
C ASN A 111 5.57 8.13 16.41
N SER A 112 6.90 7.94 16.46
CA SER A 112 7.47 6.61 16.76
C SER A 112 7.18 6.09 18.18
N CYS A 113 6.82 6.97 19.12
CA CYS A 113 6.41 6.61 20.48
C CYS A 113 5.00 7.12 20.79
N ASP A 114 4.35 6.61 21.84
CA ASP A 114 2.98 6.99 22.18
C ASP A 114 2.92 8.46 22.60
N LYS A 115 2.39 9.30 21.70
CA LYS A 115 2.19 10.74 21.94
C LYS A 115 1.44 11.04 23.22
N LYS A 116 0.53 10.15 23.66
CA LYS A 116 -0.24 10.36 24.90
C LYS A 116 0.61 10.16 26.16
N LYS A 117 1.74 9.48 26.04
CA LYS A 117 2.69 9.23 27.13
C LYS A 117 3.82 10.26 27.20
N ASN A 118 3.90 11.17 26.22
CA ASN A 118 4.95 12.18 26.09
C ASN A 118 6.36 11.57 26.12
N GLU A 119 6.54 10.46 25.40
CA GLU A 119 7.81 9.73 25.31
C GLU A 119 8.61 10.17 24.08
N ILE A 120 9.92 10.15 24.20
CA ILE A 120 10.82 10.27 23.04
C ILE A 120 11.40 8.91 22.69
N CYS A 121 11.62 8.70 21.39
CA CYS A 121 12.37 7.54 20.93
C CYS A 121 13.88 7.80 21.13
N ARG A 122 14.60 6.86 21.74
CA ARG A 122 16.07 6.87 21.86
C ARG A 122 16.65 5.50 21.53
N MET A 123 17.83 5.49 20.92
CA MET A 123 18.58 4.27 20.69
C MET A 123 19.32 3.84 21.97
N VAL A 124 18.95 2.69 22.53
CA VAL A 124 19.60 2.06 23.69
C VAL A 124 20.14 0.70 23.25
N ASN A 125 21.45 0.48 23.38
CA ASN A 125 22.13 -0.77 22.96
C ASN A 125 21.86 -1.19 21.50
N GLY A 126 21.70 -0.21 20.60
CA GLY A 126 21.41 -0.47 19.18
C GLY A 126 19.95 -0.83 18.89
N GLN A 127 19.05 -0.71 19.87
CA GLN A 127 17.61 -0.90 19.71
C GLN A 127 16.86 0.41 19.97
N PRO A 128 15.81 0.74 19.20
CA PRO A 128 14.95 1.88 19.51
C PRO A 128 14.08 1.57 20.73
N VAL A 129 14.11 2.46 21.73
CA VAL A 129 13.32 2.34 22.97
C VAL A 129 12.63 3.69 23.26
N CYS A 130 11.34 3.64 23.62
CA CYS A 130 10.61 4.82 24.09
C CYS A 130 10.93 5.11 25.55
N VAL A 131 11.45 6.30 25.83
CA VAL A 131 11.88 6.73 27.16
C VAL A 131 11.40 8.16 27.44
N CYS A 132 11.32 8.54 28.72
CA CYS A 132 11.07 9.94 29.05
C CYS A 132 12.31 10.78 28.71
N PRO A 133 12.13 11.97 28.11
CA PRO A 133 13.23 12.91 27.93
C PRO A 133 13.79 13.32 29.28
N GLU A 134 15.11 13.42 29.41
CA GLU A 134 15.73 13.88 30.67
C GLU A 134 15.48 15.38 30.82
N PRO A 135 15.13 15.87 32.04
CA PRO A 135 15.16 15.20 33.35
C PRO A 135 13.82 14.57 33.79
N TYR A 136 12.84 14.47 32.90
CA TYR A 136 11.49 14.02 33.22
C TYR A 136 11.43 12.52 33.48
N GLN A 137 10.56 12.11 34.40
CA GLN A 137 10.42 10.71 34.82
C GLN A 137 9.03 10.18 34.48
N ARG A 138 8.91 8.86 34.40
CA ARG A 138 7.64 8.19 34.14
C ARG A 138 6.80 8.16 35.41
N ASN A 139 5.57 8.65 35.34
CA ASN A 139 4.63 8.59 36.44
C ASN A 139 4.11 7.14 36.60
N PRO A 140 4.27 6.53 37.79
CA PRO A 140 3.88 5.14 38.03
C PRO A 140 2.36 4.89 38.00
N ASP A 141 1.53 5.92 38.21
CA ASP A 141 0.07 5.78 38.29
C ASP A 141 -0.61 5.75 36.91
N ASN A 142 -0.03 6.45 35.93
CA ASN A 142 -0.65 6.63 34.62
C ASN A 142 0.27 6.34 33.42
N ASP A 143 1.51 5.89 33.67
CA ASP A 143 2.49 5.50 32.66
C ASP A 143 2.84 6.62 31.65
N ARG A 144 2.58 7.89 32.01
CA ARG A 144 2.96 9.08 31.22
C ARG A 144 4.21 9.72 31.81
N CYS A 145 5.05 10.35 30.98
CA CYS A 145 6.12 11.19 31.48
C CYS A 145 5.53 12.43 32.20
N THR A 146 6.13 12.81 33.33
CA THR A 146 5.71 13.97 34.13
C THR A 146 5.74 15.24 33.29
N VAL A 147 4.75 16.13 33.45
CA VAL A 147 4.55 17.42 32.74
C VAL A 147 5.83 17.92 32.05
N ILE A 148 5.87 17.75 30.73
CA ILE A 148 6.98 18.11 29.86
C ILE A 148 6.61 19.41 29.17
N ASP A 149 7.52 20.39 29.15
CA ASP A 149 7.39 21.55 28.28
C ASP A 149 7.70 21.13 26.83
N GLU A 150 6.68 20.78 26.05
CA GLU A 150 6.88 20.31 24.67
C GLU A 150 7.44 21.41 23.75
N CYS A 151 7.36 22.68 24.14
CA CYS A 151 7.92 23.79 23.39
C CYS A 151 9.45 23.87 23.49
N HIS A 152 10.05 23.25 24.51
CA HIS A 152 11.51 23.11 24.63
C HIS A 152 12.09 21.96 23.79
N TYR A 153 11.25 21.05 23.30
CA TYR A 153 11.66 19.88 22.52
C TYR A 153 10.94 19.90 21.16
N PRO A 154 11.58 20.42 20.09
CA PRO A 154 10.98 20.50 18.75
C PRO A 154 10.43 19.18 18.22
N GLU A 155 10.94 18.04 18.68
CA GLU A 155 10.46 16.71 18.35
C GLU A 155 9.15 16.30 19.05
N LEU A 156 8.70 17.05 20.05
CA LEU A 156 7.47 16.78 20.82
C LEU A 156 6.32 17.72 20.50
N ASN A 157 6.55 18.76 19.69
CA ASN A 157 5.51 19.65 19.19
C ASN A 157 5.43 19.67 17.67
N ASP A 158 4.23 19.81 17.12
CA ASP A 158 3.95 19.88 15.68
C ASP A 158 3.66 21.31 15.20
N CYS A 159 4.12 22.31 15.95
CA CYS A 159 3.91 23.69 15.59
C CYS A 159 4.56 24.05 14.26
N SER A 160 3.78 24.65 13.37
CA SER A 160 4.28 25.23 12.13
C SER A 160 5.41 26.24 12.40
N SER A 161 6.34 26.39 11.44
CA SER A 161 7.36 27.45 11.48
C SER A 161 6.75 28.87 11.57
N ASN A 162 5.48 29.02 11.21
CA ASN A 162 4.70 30.25 11.31
C ASN A 162 3.84 30.37 12.58
N ALA A 163 4.00 29.45 13.54
CA ALA A 163 3.36 29.49 14.85
C ALA A 163 4.39 29.62 15.98
N TYR A 164 3.97 30.12 17.13
CA TYR A 164 4.70 30.00 18.40
C TYR A 164 4.06 28.92 19.26
N CYS A 165 4.88 28.08 19.88
CA CYS A 165 4.42 27.07 20.82
C CYS A 165 4.19 27.72 22.19
N SER A 166 3.09 27.37 22.85
CA SER A 166 2.76 27.73 24.22
C SER A 166 2.46 26.48 25.03
N ASP A 167 3.28 26.24 26.06
CA ASP A 167 3.15 25.14 27.00
C ASP A 167 1.85 25.23 27.82
N LYS A 168 1.29 24.07 28.18
CA LYS A 168 0.15 23.94 29.10
C LYS A 168 0.44 22.82 30.11
N ILE A 169 -0.35 22.82 31.17
CA ILE A 169 -0.29 21.77 32.21
C ILE A 169 -0.58 20.36 31.63
N ASP A 170 -1.35 20.28 30.55
CA ASP A 170 -1.63 19.04 29.80
C ASP A 170 -1.48 19.29 28.29
N GLY A 171 -0.25 19.13 27.80
CA GLY A 171 0.15 19.33 26.40
C GLY A 171 0.54 20.78 26.08
N TYR A 172 0.50 21.13 24.80
CA TYR A 172 0.85 22.47 24.31
C TYR A 172 -0.23 23.01 23.37
N THR A 173 -0.07 24.26 22.95
CA THR A 173 -0.86 24.86 21.86
C THR A 173 0.05 25.64 20.93
N CYS A 174 -0.20 25.53 19.64
CA CYS A 174 0.45 26.35 18.63
C CYS A 174 -0.42 27.57 18.36
N LEU A 175 0.19 28.75 18.33
CA LEU A 175 -0.50 30.01 18.13
C LEU A 175 0.11 30.72 16.93
N CYS A 176 -0.71 31.10 15.95
CA CYS A 176 -0.23 31.72 14.72
C CYS A 176 0.49 33.06 15.01
N LYS A 177 1.60 33.30 14.29
CA LYS A 177 2.24 34.62 14.27
C LYS A 177 1.33 35.65 13.60
N GLU A 178 1.53 36.94 13.92
CA GLU A 178 0.76 38.02 13.30
C GLU A 178 0.83 37.92 11.76
N SER A 179 -0.32 37.98 11.10
CA SER A 179 -0.53 37.77 9.64
C SER A 179 -0.76 36.32 9.18
N PHE A 180 -0.77 35.34 10.07
CA PHE A 180 -1.14 33.95 9.76
C PHE A 180 -2.44 33.55 10.46
N VAL A 181 -3.22 32.68 9.82
CA VAL A 181 -4.47 32.13 10.35
C VAL A 181 -4.37 30.62 10.46
N ASP A 182 -5.13 30.07 11.42
CA ASP A 182 -5.24 28.63 11.74
C ASP A 182 -5.95 27.86 10.61
#